data_AF-A0A158QK13-F1
#
_entry.id   AF-A0A158QK13-F1
#
_cell.length_a   1.000
_cell.length_b   1.000
_cell.length_c   1.000
_cell.angle_alpha   90.00
_cell.angle_beta   90.00
_cell.angle_gamma   90.00
#
_symmetry.space_group_name_H-M   'P 1'
#
loop_
_entity.id
_entity.type
_entity.pdbx_description
1 polymer ?
#
loop_
_entity_poly.entity_id
_entity_poly.type
_entity_poly.pdbx_seq_one_letter_code
_entity_poly.pdbx_strand_id
1 'polypeptide(L)'
;MAAREAVEKLKNVQPTKNPKKASQTSALRIFKQLSNKRKNDLFVLFVPCKVDVRTDLDDIEELVKEKEGLDGRTMIVSTTIPAQEISKLYAQPLPNVLGKENSEALARKIVDFGKN
;
A
#
# COMPACT_ATOMS: atom_id res chain seq x y z
N MET A 1 18.65 -19.09 21.68
CA MET A 1 18.59 -17.80 22.43
C MET A 1 17.87 -16.67 21.68
N ALA A 2 17.92 -16.60 20.34
CA ALA A 2 17.37 -15.47 19.56
C ALA A 2 15.83 -15.24 19.60
N ALA A 3 15.01 -16.29 19.74
CA ALA A 3 13.55 -16.15 19.62
C ALA A 3 12.90 -15.47 20.84
N ARG A 4 13.41 -15.70 22.06
CA ARG A 4 12.85 -15.09 23.29
C ARG A 4 13.11 -13.59 23.36
N GLU A 5 14.32 -13.16 22.99
CA GLU A 5 14.65 -11.72 22.89
C GLU A 5 13.84 -11.01 21.82
N ALA A 6 13.58 -11.66 20.68
CA ALA A 6 12.75 -11.08 19.63
C ALA A 6 11.30 -10.86 20.09
N VAL A 7 10.73 -11.81 20.83
CA VAL A 7 9.38 -11.71 21.40
C VAL A 7 9.30 -10.59 22.45
N GLU A 8 10.30 -10.44 23.31
CA GLU A 8 10.35 -9.33 24.27
C GLU A 8 10.48 -7.96 23.60
N LYS A 9 11.34 -7.84 22.59
CA LYS A 9 11.48 -6.60 21.83
C LYS A 9 10.17 -6.21 21.16
N LEU A 10 9.45 -7.16 20.56
CA LEU A 10 8.14 -6.90 19.94
C LEU A 10 7.05 -6.53 20.96
N LYS A 11 7.06 -7.12 22.16
CA LYS A 11 6.12 -6.76 23.24
C LYS A 11 6.26 -5.30 23.71
N ASN A 12 7.46 -4.75 23.62
CA ASN A 12 7.74 -3.38 24.05
C ASN A 12 7.54 -2.33 22.95
N VAL A 13 7.28 -2.75 21.71
CA VAL A 13 6.85 -1.85 20.64
C VAL A 13 5.36 -1.61 20.79
N GLN A 14 5.00 -0.60 21.60
CA GLN A 14 3.62 -0.12 21.65
C GLN A 14 3.38 0.95 20.57
N PRO A 15 2.22 0.92 19.88
CA PRO A 15 1.80 2.04 19.05
C PRO A 15 1.68 3.30 19.91
N THR A 16 2.12 4.44 19.38
CA THR A 16 1.87 5.73 20.03
C THR A 16 0.38 5.93 20.25
N LYS A 17 -0.03 6.47 21.41
CA LYS A 17 -1.43 6.50 21.87
C LYS A 17 -2.40 7.24 20.94
N ASN A 18 -1.91 8.05 20.01
CA ASN A 18 -2.67 8.74 18.96
C ASN A 18 -1.78 8.89 17.70
N PRO A 19 -1.51 7.81 16.95
CA PRO A 19 -0.76 7.95 15.73
C PRO A 19 -1.66 8.63 14.71
N LYS A 20 -1.27 9.81 14.22
CA LYS A 20 -1.84 10.29 12.95
C LYS A 20 -1.56 9.20 11.91
N LYS A 21 -2.60 8.68 11.26
CA LYS A 21 -2.43 7.74 10.14
C LYS A 21 -1.49 8.41 9.14
N ALA A 22 -0.47 7.68 8.68
CA ALA A 22 0.40 8.17 7.63
C ALA A 22 -0.44 8.38 6.36
N SER A 23 -0.39 9.58 5.79
CA SER A 23 -1.08 9.89 4.53
C SER A 23 -0.43 9.08 3.40
N GLN A 24 -1.26 8.32 2.71
CA GLN A 24 -0.84 7.52 1.55
C GLN A 24 -0.51 8.45 0.38
N THR A 25 -1.25 9.55 0.23
CA THR A 25 -0.96 10.61 -0.76
C THR A 25 0.44 11.17 -0.58
N SER A 26 0.84 11.43 0.67
CA SER A 26 2.17 11.95 0.97
C SER A 26 3.28 10.99 0.53
N ALA A 27 3.09 9.68 0.70
CA ALA A 27 4.02 8.67 0.22
C ALA A 27 4.15 8.68 -1.31
N LEU A 28 3.03 8.80 -2.03
CA LEU A 28 3.02 8.91 -3.49
C LEU A 28 3.74 10.18 -3.99
N ARG A 29 3.54 11.32 -3.32
CA ARG A 29 4.24 12.58 -3.64
C ARG A 29 5.75 12.45 -3.47
N ILE A 30 6.20 11.84 -2.38
CA ILE A 30 7.63 11.55 -2.16
C ILE A 30 8.16 10.62 -3.25
N PHE A 31 7.42 9.57 -3.61
CA PHE A 31 7.80 8.70 -4.73
C PHE A 31 7.96 9.48 -6.04
N LYS A 32 7.02 10.36 -6.39
CA LYS A 32 7.14 11.21 -7.59
C LYS A 32 8.40 12.10 -7.55
N GLN A 33 8.70 12.68 -6.40
CA GLN A 33 9.90 13.51 -6.21
C GLN A 33 11.19 12.69 -6.36
N LEU A 34 11.27 11.53 -5.70
CA LEU A 34 12.45 10.66 -5.70
C LEU A 34 12.65 9.96 -7.04
N SER A 35 11.58 9.57 -7.72
CA SER A 35 11.66 8.89 -9.01
C SER A 35 12.10 9.82 -10.13
N ASN A 36 11.97 11.14 -9.95
CA ASN A 36 12.37 12.16 -10.93
C ASN A 36 11.97 11.80 -12.38
N LYS A 37 10.75 11.32 -12.57
CA LYS A 37 10.19 10.87 -13.86
C LYS A 37 10.88 9.66 -14.51
N ARG A 38 11.80 8.97 -13.83
CA ARG A 38 12.34 7.67 -14.30
C ARG A 38 11.18 6.71 -14.50
N LYS A 39 11.07 6.10 -15.69
CA LYS A 39 9.93 5.28 -16.08
C LYS A 39 9.92 3.88 -15.44
N ASN A 40 11.08 3.41 -14.97
CA ASN A 40 11.26 2.07 -14.42
C ASN A 40 11.04 2.00 -12.90
N ASP A 41 10.85 3.15 -12.25
CA ASP A 41 10.55 3.14 -10.82
C ASP A 41 9.09 2.72 -10.62
N LEU A 42 8.87 1.81 -9.68
CA LEU A 42 7.55 1.24 -9.37
C LEU A 42 7.13 1.62 -7.96
N PHE A 43 5.83 1.82 -7.76
CA PHE A 43 5.23 2.18 -6.48
C PHE A 43 4.32 1.04 -6.01
N VAL A 44 4.56 0.53 -4.79
CA VAL A 44 3.72 -0.49 -4.17
C VAL A 44 3.11 0.10 -2.90
N LEU A 45 1.78 0.16 -2.85
CA LEU A 45 1.03 0.70 -1.74
C LEU A 45 0.36 -0.42 -0.96
N PHE A 46 0.61 -0.49 0.35
CA PHE A 46 -0.03 -1.45 1.24
C PHE A 46 -1.20 -0.80 1.98
N VAL A 47 -2.41 -1.28 1.71
CA VAL A 47 -3.64 -0.78 2.32
C VAL A 47 -3.76 -1.28 3.76
N PRO A 48 -4.00 -0.40 4.74
CA PRO A 48 -4.19 -0.80 6.13
C PRO A 48 -5.34 -1.80 6.30
N CYS A 49 -5.21 -2.70 7.29
CA CYS A 49 -6.23 -3.72 7.58
C CYS A 49 -7.62 -3.15 7.87
N LYS A 50 -7.68 -1.93 8.41
CA LYS A 50 -8.90 -1.17 8.68
C LYS A 50 -8.83 0.14 7.90
N VAL A 51 -9.60 0.22 6.82
CA VAL A 51 -9.90 1.48 6.16
C VAL A 51 -11.14 2.05 6.83
N ASP A 52 -11.01 3.24 7.41
CA ASP A 52 -12.16 3.99 7.90
C ASP A 52 -12.53 5.00 6.84
N VAL A 53 -13.59 4.70 6.09
CA VAL A 53 -14.05 5.53 4.97
C VAL A 53 -14.36 6.97 5.41
N ARG A 54 -14.65 7.23 6.70
CA ARG A 54 -14.89 8.61 7.16
C ARG A 54 -13.61 9.42 7.32
N THR A 55 -12.49 8.77 7.64
CA THR A 55 -11.21 9.47 7.89
C THR A 55 -10.23 9.33 6.74
N ASP A 56 -10.39 8.29 5.92
CA ASP A 56 -9.41 7.91 4.91
C ASP A 56 -9.87 8.28 3.50
N LEU A 57 -11.16 8.58 3.28
CA LEU A 57 -11.69 8.86 1.94
C LEU A 57 -11.03 10.10 1.30
N ASP A 58 -10.86 11.19 2.05
CA ASP A 58 -10.21 12.40 1.52
C ASP A 58 -8.78 12.12 1.03
N ASP A 59 -7.99 11.36 1.80
CA ASP A 59 -6.63 10.97 1.42
C ASP A 59 -6.64 9.96 0.26
N ILE A 60 -7.63 9.05 0.19
CA ILE A 60 -7.76 8.11 -0.93
C ILE A 60 -8.14 8.85 -2.21
N GLU A 61 -9.08 9.79 -2.17
CA GLU A 61 -9.48 10.59 -3.32
C GLU A 61 -8.35 11.47 -3.83
N GLU A 62 -7.58 12.08 -2.93
CA GLU A 62 -6.39 12.85 -3.29
C GLU A 62 -5.31 11.94 -3.90
N LEU A 63 -5.09 10.75 -3.34
CA LEU A 63 -4.17 9.77 -3.89
C LEU A 63 -4.59 9.33 -5.29
N VAL A 64 -5.89 9.09 -5.54
CA VAL A 64 -6.40 8.71 -6.86
C VAL A 64 -6.07 9.78 -7.90
N LYS A 65 -6.27 11.06 -7.57
CA LYS A 65 -5.92 12.20 -8.45
C LYS A 65 -4.41 12.27 -8.67
N GLU A 66 -3.63 12.12 -7.61
CA GLU A 66 -2.17 12.12 -7.72
C GLU A 66 -1.64 10.89 -8.48
N LYS A 67 -2.36 9.78 -8.52
CA LYS A 67 -1.93 8.57 -9.24
C LYS A 67 -2.06 8.69 -10.76
N GLU A 68 -2.78 9.68 -11.29
CA GLU A 68 -2.96 9.83 -12.73
C GLU A 68 -1.62 9.79 -13.49
N GLY A 69 -1.55 8.92 -14.51
CA GLY A 69 -0.32 8.66 -15.28
C GLY A 69 0.63 7.62 -14.68
N LEU A 70 0.28 6.97 -13.57
CA LEU A 70 1.06 5.92 -12.90
C LEU A 70 0.36 4.55 -12.84
N ASP A 71 -0.73 4.34 -13.57
CA ASP A 71 -1.58 3.14 -13.45
C ASP A 71 -0.85 1.83 -13.74
N GLY A 72 0.10 1.83 -14.69
CA GLY A 72 0.96 0.67 -14.99
C GLY A 72 2.16 0.52 -14.06
N ARG A 73 2.42 1.51 -13.22
CA ARG A 73 3.61 1.61 -12.35
C ARG A 73 3.26 1.59 -10.87
N THR A 74 1.98 1.44 -10.56
CA THR A 74 1.45 1.38 -9.20
C THR A 74 0.80 0.04 -8.98
N MET A 75 1.15 -0.64 -7.88
CA MET A 75 0.43 -1.81 -7.40
C MET A 75 -0.18 -1.50 -6.03
N ILE A 76 -1.45 -1.84 -5.84
CA ILE A 76 -2.15 -1.66 -4.56
C ILE A 76 -2.42 -3.02 -3.95
N VAL A 77 -2.06 -3.18 -2.68
CA VAL A 77 -2.04 -4.46 -1.99
C VAL A 77 -2.85 -4.38 -0.72
N SER A 78 -3.84 -5.25 -0.56
CA SER A 78 -4.57 -5.46 0.70
C SER A 78 -4.60 -6.94 1.04
N THR A 79 -4.42 -7.27 2.31
CA THR A 79 -4.55 -8.64 2.81
C THR A 79 -5.91 -8.90 3.47
N THR A 80 -6.73 -7.85 3.65
CA THR A 80 -8.01 -7.94 4.38
C THR A 80 -9.22 -7.58 3.51
N ILE A 81 -9.03 -6.82 2.44
CA ILE A 81 -10.11 -6.36 1.54
C ILE A 81 -9.99 -7.07 0.18
N PRO A 82 -11.10 -7.51 -0.45
CA PRO A 82 -11.09 -8.11 -1.79
C PRO A 82 -10.51 -7.20 -2.88
N ALA A 83 -9.88 -7.77 -3.91
CA ALA A 83 -9.23 -6.98 -4.96
C ALA A 83 -10.22 -6.09 -5.73
N GLN A 84 -11.44 -6.56 -5.96
CA GLN A 84 -12.48 -5.80 -6.65
C GLN A 84 -12.92 -4.57 -5.86
N GLU A 85 -12.92 -4.63 -4.53
CA GLU A 85 -13.28 -3.50 -3.68
C GLU A 85 -12.14 -2.47 -3.65
N ILE A 86 -10.89 -2.92 -3.51
CA ILE A 86 -9.71 -2.06 -3.61
C ILE A 86 -9.59 -1.40 -4.99
N SER A 87 -9.83 -2.15 -6.06
CA SER A 87 -9.80 -1.64 -7.44
C SER A 87 -10.77 -0.48 -7.64
N LYS A 88 -11.98 -0.58 -7.08
CA LYS A 88 -12.97 0.51 -7.11
C LYS A 88 -12.54 1.68 -6.24
N LEU A 89 -12.15 1.41 -4.99
CA LEU A 89 -11.83 2.44 -4.00
C LEU A 89 -10.64 3.31 -4.43
N TYR A 90 -9.63 2.70 -5.05
CA TYR A 90 -8.40 3.39 -5.46
C TYR A 90 -8.32 3.63 -6.99
N ALA A 91 -9.40 3.42 -7.73
CA ALA A 91 -9.46 3.54 -9.19
C ALA A 91 -8.24 2.89 -9.88
N GLN A 92 -7.93 1.64 -9.50
CA GLN A 92 -6.75 0.90 -9.98
C GLN A 92 -7.19 -0.33 -10.79
N PRO A 93 -6.61 -0.58 -11.99
CA PRO A 93 -6.92 -1.76 -12.76
C PRO A 93 -6.60 -3.06 -12.02
N LEU A 94 -7.50 -4.05 -12.10
CA LEU A 94 -7.36 -5.35 -11.42
C LEU A 94 -6.01 -6.05 -11.59
N PRO A 95 -5.33 -6.02 -12.77
CA PRO A 95 -4.00 -6.64 -12.91
C PRO A 95 -2.95 -6.10 -11.92
N ASN A 96 -3.13 -4.87 -11.45
CA ASN A 96 -2.23 -4.19 -10.52
C ASN A 96 -2.85 -4.02 -9.12
N VAL A 97 -3.80 -4.88 -8.77
CA VAL A 97 -4.42 -4.92 -7.44
C VAL A 97 -4.32 -6.33 -6.86
N LEU A 98 -3.85 -6.42 -5.62
CA LEU A 98 -3.85 -7.64 -4.83
C LEU A 98 -4.83 -7.48 -3.66
N GLY A 99 -5.80 -8.40 -3.56
CA GLY A 99 -6.76 -8.46 -2.46
C GLY A 99 -6.49 -9.59 -1.48
N LYS A 100 -7.37 -9.74 -0.48
CA LYS A 100 -7.29 -10.78 0.56
C LYS A 100 -7.14 -12.20 0.00
N GLU A 101 -7.79 -12.48 -1.13
CA GLU A 101 -7.73 -13.73 -1.89
C GLU A 101 -6.36 -14.01 -2.51
N ASN A 102 -5.45 -13.03 -2.48
CA ASN A 102 -4.07 -13.16 -2.99
C ASN A 102 -3.03 -13.26 -1.87
N SER A 103 -3.45 -13.32 -0.60
CA SER A 103 -2.57 -13.29 0.58
C SER A 103 -1.45 -14.33 0.55
N GLU A 104 -1.74 -15.57 0.15
CA GLU A 104 -0.75 -16.66 0.09
C GLU A 104 0.34 -16.47 -0.98
N ALA A 105 0.04 -15.76 -2.07
CA ALA A 105 0.95 -15.56 -3.20
C ALA A 105 1.50 -14.12 -3.28
N LEU A 106 1.22 -13.29 -2.28
CA LEU A 106 1.48 -11.85 -2.30
C LEU A 106 2.94 -11.51 -2.59
N ALA A 107 3.88 -12.16 -1.91
CA ALA A 107 5.31 -11.92 -2.11
C ALA A 107 5.76 -12.21 -3.55
N ARG A 108 5.28 -13.31 -4.14
CA ARG A 108 5.61 -13.68 -5.53
C ARG A 108 5.04 -12.66 -6.51
N LYS A 109 3.79 -12.24 -6.31
CA LYS A 109 3.13 -11.25 -7.19
C LYS A 109 3.81 -9.88 -7.16
N ILE A 110 4.30 -9.44 -5.99
CA ILE A 110 5.08 -8.20 -5.88
C ILE A 110 6.43 -8.34 -6.61
N VAL A 111 7.09 -9.49 -6.47
CA VAL A 111 8.34 -9.77 -7.20
C VAL A 111 8.10 -9.76 -8.72
N ASP A 112 7.01 -10.34 -9.20
CA ASP A 112 6.69 -10.38 -10.62
C ASP A 112 6.35 -8.98 -11.17
N PHE A 113 5.65 -8.16 -10.38
CA PHE A 113 5.46 -6.75 -10.70
C PHE A 113 6.77 -5.99 -10.83
N GLY A 114 7.74 -6.28 -9.95
CA GLY A 114 9.08 -5.68 -9.96
C GLY A 114 9.95 -6.04 -11.17
N LYS A 115 9.53 -7.01 -11.99
CA LYS A 115 10.24 -7.45 -13.20
C LYS A 115 9.68 -6.84 -14.49
N ASN A 116 8.58 -6.09 -14.41
CA ASN A 116 7.98 -5.39 -15.55
C ASN A 116 8.83 -4.21 -16.04
#